data_AF-A0A2B0WDG2-F1
#
_entry.id   AF-A0A2B0WDG2-F1
#
_cell.length_a   1.000
_cell.length_b   1.000
_cell.length_c   1.000
_cell.angle_alpha   90.00
_cell.angle_beta   90.00
_cell.angle_gamma   90.00
#
_symmetry.space_group_name_H-M   'P 1'
#
loop_
_entity.id
_entity.type
_entity.pdbx_description
1 polymer ?
#
loop_
_entity_poly.entity_id
_entity_poly.type
_entity_poly.pdbx_seq_one_letter_code
_entity_poly.pdbx_strand_id
1 'polypeptide(L)'
;MRTEKEMLDLIINTAKEDERIRAVIMNGSRVNPNVKRDCFQDYDIMYVVKDIRSFTSNHNWIRRFGEIMIVQMPEEMSLVPADEDGKFPYLMQFMDGNRIDLTLVPVDLIDIFVGHDSLSKLLLDKDDCMDEFPPASDRDYLIKKPTEKEFLDCCNEFWWCSTNVGKGLWREELSYAKGMIDGPVRDMFIVMLEWHIGMKTDFTVNAGKFGKHFEQYIEKDMWVQFKRTFSNAEYENIWESFFVTCDLFREVANEIANTYGYQYPQDDDDKVTNYLKHVKALPKDSTSIY
;
A
#
# COMPACT_ATOMS: atom_id res chain seq x y z
N MET A 1 -24.64 -14.21 5.24
CA MET A 1 -23.70 -13.35 4.50
C MET A 1 -24.25 -13.18 3.11
N ARG A 2 -24.44 -11.94 2.67
CA ARG A 2 -24.90 -11.64 1.31
C ARG A 2 -23.81 -12.01 0.31
N THR A 3 -24.21 -12.61 -0.81
CA THR A 3 -23.36 -13.01 -1.92
C THR A 3 -22.91 -11.80 -2.76
N GLU A 4 -21.91 -12.01 -3.62
CA GLU A 4 -21.45 -10.97 -4.58
C GLU A 4 -22.59 -10.41 -5.41
N LYS A 5 -23.48 -11.27 -5.89
CA LYS A 5 -24.65 -10.85 -6.65
C LYS A 5 -25.59 -9.98 -5.80
N GLU A 6 -25.94 -10.41 -4.60
CA GLU A 6 -26.84 -9.66 -3.72
C GLU A 6 -26.25 -8.29 -3.33
N MET A 7 -24.94 -8.20 -3.12
CA MET A 7 -24.25 -6.94 -2.83
C MET A 7 -24.23 -6.01 -4.03
N LEU A 8 -23.87 -6.51 -5.22
CA LEU A 8 -23.89 -5.71 -6.45
C LEU A 8 -25.30 -5.24 -6.79
N ASP A 9 -26.31 -6.11 -6.66
CA ASP A 9 -27.71 -5.75 -6.87
C ASP A 9 -28.13 -4.64 -5.88
N LEU A 10 -27.75 -4.74 -4.60
CA LEU A 10 -28.04 -3.71 -3.59
C LEU A 10 -27.37 -2.36 -3.91
N ILE A 11 -26.11 -2.37 -4.34
CA ILE A 11 -25.35 -1.17 -4.73
C ILE A 11 -26.01 -0.51 -5.95
N ILE A 12 -26.24 -1.28 -7.01
CA ILE A 12 -26.80 -0.75 -8.26
C ILE A 12 -28.25 -0.29 -8.05
N ASN A 13 -29.07 -1.02 -7.31
CA ASN A 13 -30.45 -0.63 -7.05
C ASN A 13 -30.55 0.62 -6.16
N THR A 14 -29.65 0.76 -5.18
CA THR A 14 -29.52 2.00 -4.40
C THR A 14 -29.32 3.21 -5.30
N ALA A 15 -28.42 3.10 -6.28
CA ALA A 15 -28.19 4.16 -7.24
C ALA A 15 -29.38 4.37 -8.18
N LYS A 16 -30.03 3.31 -8.68
CA LYS A 16 -31.21 3.42 -9.55
C LYS A 16 -32.36 4.16 -8.88
N GLU A 17 -32.65 3.86 -7.61
CA GLU A 17 -33.77 4.43 -6.85
C GLU A 17 -33.52 5.88 -6.38
N ASP A 18 -32.26 6.29 -6.24
CA ASP A 18 -31.91 7.63 -5.78
C ASP A 18 -31.53 8.55 -6.96
N GLU A 19 -32.39 9.52 -7.27
CA GLU A 19 -32.16 10.47 -8.38
C GLU A 19 -30.94 11.37 -8.22
N ARG A 20 -30.40 11.46 -6.99
CA ARG A 20 -29.20 12.24 -6.70
C ARG A 20 -27.93 11.52 -7.15
N ILE A 21 -27.98 10.19 -7.28
CA ILE A 21 -26.89 9.35 -7.81
C ILE A 21 -27.08 9.19 -9.31
N ARG A 22 -26.06 9.56 -10.09
CA ARG A 22 -26.10 9.61 -11.55
C ARG A 22 -25.35 8.47 -12.20
N ALA A 23 -24.27 8.02 -11.56
CA ALA A 23 -23.52 6.88 -12.05
C ALA A 23 -22.84 6.10 -10.92
N VAL A 24 -22.45 4.86 -11.24
CA VAL A 24 -21.79 3.92 -10.35
C VAL A 24 -20.60 3.31 -11.06
N ILE A 25 -19.42 3.45 -10.46
CA ILE A 25 -18.19 2.79 -10.88
C ILE A 25 -17.76 1.85 -9.76
N MET A 26 -17.26 0.67 -10.14
CA MET A 26 -16.59 -0.24 -9.21
C MET A 26 -15.11 -0.31 -9.55
N ASN A 27 -14.28 -0.12 -8.54
CA ASN A 27 -12.83 -0.15 -8.67
C ASN A 27 -12.22 -1.36 -7.95
N GLY A 28 -10.90 -1.40 -7.92
CA GLY A 28 -10.14 -2.23 -6.99
C GLY A 28 -10.09 -3.71 -7.36
N SER A 29 -9.86 -4.55 -6.36
CA SER A 29 -9.48 -5.95 -6.59
C SER A 29 -10.58 -6.80 -7.22
N ARG A 30 -11.86 -6.42 -7.06
CA ARG A 30 -13.00 -7.19 -7.62
C ARG A 30 -13.10 -7.10 -9.15
N VAL A 31 -12.55 -6.04 -9.74
CA VAL A 31 -12.48 -5.89 -11.20
C VAL A 31 -11.14 -6.31 -11.78
N ASN A 32 -10.15 -6.63 -10.93
CA ASN A 32 -8.85 -7.08 -11.37
C ASN A 32 -8.90 -8.53 -11.90
N PRO A 33 -8.58 -8.79 -13.19
CA PRO A 33 -8.62 -10.13 -13.75
C PRO A 33 -7.47 -11.04 -13.28
N ASN A 34 -6.39 -10.47 -12.73
CA ASN A 34 -5.16 -11.19 -12.39
C ASN A 34 -5.10 -11.64 -10.92
N VAL A 35 -6.05 -11.22 -10.09
CA VAL A 35 -6.09 -11.62 -8.68
C VAL A 35 -7.08 -12.76 -8.45
N LYS A 36 -6.69 -13.67 -7.56
CA LYS A 36 -7.59 -14.73 -7.12
C LYS A 36 -8.72 -14.13 -6.29
N ARG A 37 -9.97 -14.41 -6.66
CA ARG A 37 -11.12 -14.00 -5.88
C ARG A 37 -11.19 -14.73 -4.55
N ASP A 38 -11.52 -14.00 -3.49
CA ASP A 38 -11.73 -14.54 -2.15
C ASP A 38 -12.80 -13.77 -1.36
N CYS A 39 -13.05 -14.17 -0.11
CA CYS A 39 -14.08 -13.59 0.75
C CYS A 39 -13.69 -12.27 1.43
N PHE A 40 -12.43 -11.83 1.30
CA PHE A 40 -11.91 -10.58 1.87
C PHE A 40 -11.77 -9.47 0.82
N GLN A 41 -12.28 -9.67 -0.40
CA GLN A 41 -12.34 -8.59 -1.37
C GLN A 41 -13.43 -7.58 -0.98
N ASP A 42 -13.03 -6.33 -0.86
CA ASP A 42 -13.95 -5.22 -0.58
C ASP A 42 -14.71 -4.79 -1.85
N TYR A 43 -15.82 -4.08 -1.71
CA TYR A 43 -16.49 -3.38 -2.82
C TYR A 43 -16.03 -1.92 -2.82
N ASP A 44 -15.02 -1.61 -3.63
CA ASP A 44 -14.58 -0.24 -3.89
C ASP A 44 -15.55 0.40 -4.89
N ILE A 45 -16.43 1.30 -4.42
CA ILE A 45 -17.52 1.89 -5.21
C ILE A 45 -17.36 3.40 -5.26
N MET A 46 -17.58 3.97 -6.44
CA MET A 46 -17.76 5.41 -6.61
C MET A 46 -19.19 5.69 -7.04
N TYR A 47 -19.87 6.58 -6.31
CA TYR A 47 -21.12 7.18 -6.74
C TYR A 47 -20.88 8.59 -7.23
N VAL A 48 -21.18 8.82 -8.50
CA VAL A 48 -21.23 10.18 -9.05
C VAL A 48 -22.56 10.80 -8.64
N VAL A 49 -22.54 11.95 -7.96
CA VAL A 49 -23.70 12.58 -7.33
C VAL A 49 -23.88 14.03 -7.74
N LYS A 50 -25.13 14.50 -7.81
CA LYS A 50 -25.45 15.91 -8.14
C LYS A 50 -25.03 16.90 -7.05
N ASP A 51 -25.32 16.57 -5.79
CA ASP A 51 -25.01 17.41 -4.63
C ASP A 51 -24.57 16.54 -3.46
N ILE A 52 -23.28 16.63 -3.12
CA ILE A 52 -22.68 15.86 -2.04
C ILE A 52 -23.27 16.23 -0.68
N ARG A 53 -23.66 17.50 -0.47
CA ARG A 53 -24.22 17.97 0.81
C ARG A 53 -25.54 17.31 1.14
N SER A 54 -26.28 16.89 0.13
CA SER A 54 -27.53 16.14 0.33
C SER A 54 -27.31 14.76 0.98
N PHE A 55 -26.08 14.22 0.91
CA PHE A 55 -25.69 12.96 1.55
C PHE A 55 -24.95 13.18 2.87
N THR A 56 -24.13 14.23 2.96
CA THR A 56 -23.28 14.49 4.13
C THR A 56 -23.99 15.30 5.22
N SER A 57 -25.06 16.04 4.91
CA SER A 57 -25.86 16.70 5.96
C SER A 57 -26.58 15.71 6.88
N ASN A 58 -26.77 14.46 6.44
CA ASN A 58 -27.32 13.38 7.23
C ASN A 58 -26.83 12.01 6.72
N HIS A 59 -25.84 11.45 7.41
CA HIS A 59 -25.20 10.19 6.98
C HIS A 59 -26.09 8.94 7.18
N ASN A 60 -27.29 9.01 7.75
CA ASN A 60 -28.10 7.81 8.06
C ASN A 60 -28.52 7.00 6.84
N TRP A 61 -28.48 7.58 5.63
CA TRP A 61 -28.82 6.89 4.39
C TRP A 61 -27.97 5.63 4.15
N ILE A 62 -26.72 5.60 4.63
CA ILE A 62 -25.82 4.45 4.46
C ILE A 62 -26.31 3.19 5.19
N ARG A 63 -27.21 3.33 6.18
CA ARG A 63 -27.79 2.18 6.90
C ARG A 63 -28.59 1.25 5.97
N ARG A 64 -28.98 1.72 4.79
CA ARG A 64 -29.64 0.88 3.76
C ARG A 64 -28.76 -0.25 3.25
N PHE A 65 -27.43 -0.12 3.37
CA PHE A 65 -26.49 -1.15 2.96
C PHE A 65 -26.34 -2.29 3.98
N GLY A 66 -27.08 -2.26 5.09
CA GLY A 66 -27.10 -3.33 6.08
C GLY A 66 -26.68 -2.87 7.47
N GLU A 67 -26.62 -3.81 8.40
CA GLU A 67 -26.17 -3.57 9.77
C GLU A 67 -24.66 -3.31 9.80
N ILE A 68 -24.26 -2.10 10.18
CA ILE A 68 -22.87 -1.64 10.17
C ILE A 68 -22.15 -2.10 11.44
N MET A 69 -21.00 -2.74 11.28
CA MET A 69 -20.07 -3.06 12.36
C MET A 69 -19.23 -1.84 12.74
N ILE A 70 -18.63 -1.18 11.75
CA ILE A 70 -17.87 0.06 11.91
C ILE A 70 -17.94 0.87 10.62
N VAL A 71 -17.96 2.20 10.77
CA VAL A 71 -17.85 3.15 9.66
C VAL A 71 -16.75 4.15 9.97
N GLN A 72 -15.92 4.46 8.97
CA GLN A 72 -14.99 5.57 8.98
C GLN A 72 -15.39 6.57 7.90
N MET A 73 -15.36 7.86 8.25
CA MET A 73 -15.64 8.98 7.34
C MET A 73 -14.41 9.91 7.38
N PRO A 74 -13.40 9.68 6.51
CA PRO A 74 -12.15 10.44 6.53
C PRO A 74 -12.34 11.97 6.57
N GLU A 75 -13.28 12.52 5.79
CA GLU A 75 -13.55 13.97 5.75
C GLU A 75 -14.16 14.55 7.05
N GLU A 76 -14.62 13.69 7.96
CA GLU A 76 -15.18 14.10 9.27
C GLU A 76 -14.17 13.89 10.42
N MET A 77 -12.96 13.40 10.12
CA MET A 77 -11.94 13.14 11.14
C MET A 77 -11.17 14.41 11.50
N SER A 78 -10.83 14.55 12.78
CA SER A 78 -9.95 15.63 13.26
C SER A 78 -8.52 15.17 13.52
N LEU A 79 -8.31 13.87 13.81
CA LEU A 79 -6.98 13.32 14.11
C LEU A 79 -6.13 13.15 12.85
N VAL A 80 -6.76 12.65 11.79
CA VAL A 80 -6.20 12.64 10.43
C VAL A 80 -6.94 13.75 9.69
N PRO A 81 -6.24 14.80 9.22
CA PRO A 81 -6.87 15.88 8.47
C PRO A 81 -7.59 15.36 7.23
N ALA A 82 -8.72 15.98 6.91
CA ALA A 82 -9.45 15.77 5.67
C ALA A 82 -8.60 16.18 4.46
N ASP A 83 -8.78 15.49 3.32
CA ASP A 83 -8.13 15.87 2.05
C ASP A 83 -8.72 17.17 1.50
N GLU A 84 -10.01 17.46 1.80
CA GLU A 84 -10.76 18.64 1.36
C GLU A 84 -10.80 18.80 -0.18
N ASP A 85 -10.66 17.70 -0.93
CA ASP A 85 -10.61 17.66 -2.39
C ASP A 85 -11.99 17.54 -3.06
N GLY A 86 -13.07 17.58 -2.26
CA GLY A 86 -14.46 17.67 -2.70
C GLY A 86 -15.19 16.34 -2.90
N LYS A 87 -14.50 15.19 -2.79
CA LYS A 87 -15.14 13.86 -2.66
C LYS A 87 -15.47 13.58 -1.19
N PHE A 88 -16.25 12.53 -0.94
CA PHE A 88 -16.56 12.09 0.43
C PHE A 88 -16.56 10.55 0.53
N PRO A 89 -15.49 9.95 1.06
CA PRO A 89 -15.44 8.52 1.36
C PRO A 89 -16.24 8.11 2.61
N TYR A 90 -16.96 6.98 2.49
CA TYR A 90 -17.52 6.17 3.56
C TYR A 90 -16.88 4.78 3.51
N LEU A 91 -16.05 4.44 4.50
CA LEU A 91 -15.45 3.11 4.62
C LEU A 91 -16.30 2.29 5.59
N MET A 92 -17.03 1.30 5.09
CA MET A 92 -18.09 0.63 5.85
C MET A 92 -17.87 -0.88 5.92
N GLN A 93 -17.66 -1.39 7.13
CA GLN A 93 -17.66 -2.83 7.42
C GLN A 93 -19.02 -3.24 7.98
N PHE A 94 -19.64 -4.27 7.42
CA PHE A 94 -20.96 -4.76 7.84
C PHE A 94 -20.87 -6.01 8.72
N MET A 95 -21.90 -6.24 9.55
CA MET A 95 -22.01 -7.39 10.46
C MET A 95 -22.10 -8.73 9.74
N ASP A 96 -22.49 -8.73 8.46
CA ASP A 96 -22.50 -9.94 7.65
C ASP A 96 -21.14 -10.27 7.01
N GLY A 97 -20.11 -9.47 7.29
CA GLY A 97 -18.71 -9.66 6.87
C GLY A 97 -18.32 -8.91 5.59
N ASN A 98 -19.28 -8.44 4.79
CA ASN A 98 -18.99 -7.63 3.61
C ASN A 98 -18.47 -6.24 4.00
N ARG A 99 -17.65 -5.64 3.13
CA ARG A 99 -17.16 -4.26 3.26
C ARG A 99 -17.39 -3.48 1.97
N ILE A 100 -17.90 -2.25 2.09
CA ILE A 100 -18.02 -1.31 0.98
C ILE A 100 -17.17 -0.08 1.32
N ASP A 101 -16.22 0.23 0.45
CA ASP A 101 -15.49 1.50 0.45
C ASP A 101 -16.14 2.40 -0.60
N LEU A 102 -17.06 3.26 -0.15
CA LEU A 102 -17.91 4.07 -1.01
C LEU A 102 -17.43 5.52 -1.06
N THR A 103 -17.03 6.00 -2.24
CA THR A 103 -16.68 7.41 -2.44
C THR A 103 -17.79 8.13 -3.18
N LEU A 104 -18.30 9.21 -2.60
CA LEU A 104 -19.17 10.16 -3.31
C LEU A 104 -18.31 11.15 -4.08
N VAL A 105 -18.59 11.32 -5.38
CA VAL A 105 -17.90 12.29 -6.24
C VAL A 105 -18.94 13.22 -6.87
N PRO A 106 -18.83 14.55 -6.70
CA PRO A 106 -19.71 15.50 -7.40
C PRO A 106 -19.58 15.36 -8.92
N VAL A 107 -20.70 15.49 -9.65
CA VAL A 107 -20.71 15.46 -11.13
C VAL A 107 -19.70 16.43 -11.76
N ASP A 108 -19.50 17.60 -11.15
CA ASP A 108 -18.58 18.62 -11.64
C ASP A 108 -17.09 18.24 -11.51
N LEU A 109 -16.78 17.17 -10.76
CA LEU A 109 -15.42 16.66 -10.54
C LEU A 109 -15.18 15.30 -11.21
N ILE A 110 -16.08 14.87 -12.10
CA ILE A 110 -16.00 13.56 -12.75
C ILE A 110 -14.69 13.36 -13.52
N ASP A 111 -14.29 14.34 -14.34
CA ASP A 111 -13.08 14.28 -15.17
C ASP A 111 -11.78 14.25 -14.33
N ILE A 112 -11.86 14.66 -13.06
CA ILE A 112 -10.71 14.70 -12.15
C ILE A 112 -10.52 13.35 -11.47
N PHE A 113 -11.61 12.68 -11.08
CA PHE A 113 -11.52 11.50 -10.21
C PHE A 113 -11.92 10.19 -10.87
N VAL A 114 -12.65 10.22 -11.99
CA VAL A 114 -13.21 9.02 -12.62
C VAL A 114 -12.43 8.68 -13.88
N GLY A 115 -12.17 7.39 -14.10
CA GLY A 115 -11.55 6.86 -15.33
C GLY A 115 -10.02 6.86 -15.35
N HIS A 116 -9.36 7.37 -14.30
CA HIS A 116 -7.89 7.38 -14.20
C HIS A 116 -7.30 6.06 -13.71
N ASP A 117 -8.04 5.27 -12.93
CA ASP A 117 -7.59 3.97 -12.43
C ASP A 117 -7.89 2.87 -13.44
N SER A 118 -6.88 2.13 -13.87
CA SER A 118 -7.01 1.00 -14.79
C SER A 118 -7.84 -0.16 -14.24
N LEU A 119 -8.03 -0.24 -12.93
CA LEU A 119 -8.95 -1.16 -12.27
C LEU A 119 -10.30 -0.49 -12.06
N SER A 120 -10.94 -0.03 -13.14
CA SER A 120 -12.28 0.57 -13.11
C SER A 120 -13.28 -0.21 -13.96
N LYS A 121 -14.54 -0.29 -13.51
CA LYS A 121 -15.66 -0.85 -14.28
C LYS A 121 -16.93 -0.04 -14.06
N LEU A 122 -17.55 0.38 -15.17
CA LEU A 122 -18.85 1.06 -15.14
C LEU A 122 -19.95 0.04 -14.80
N LEU A 123 -20.76 0.35 -13.77
CA LEU A 123 -21.91 -0.47 -13.37
C LEU A 123 -23.25 0.16 -13.76
N LEU A 124 -23.33 1.50 -13.75
CA LEU A 124 -24.52 2.28 -14.10
C LEU A 124 -24.09 3.67 -14.55
N ASP A 125 -24.69 4.18 -15.63
CA ASP A 125 -24.69 5.59 -16.00
C ASP A 125 -26.12 5.96 -16.42
N LYS A 126 -26.72 6.96 -15.75
CA LYS A 126 -28.08 7.43 -16.03
C LYS A 126 -28.11 8.57 -17.04
N ASP A 127 -26.99 9.26 -17.22
CA ASP A 127 -26.91 10.51 -17.99
C ASP A 127 -26.09 10.35 -19.28
N ASP A 128 -25.49 9.18 -19.50
CA ASP A 128 -24.57 8.92 -20.62
C ASP A 128 -23.42 9.95 -20.60
N CYS A 129 -22.92 10.22 -19.39
CA CYS A 129 -21.94 11.27 -19.11
C CYS A 129 -20.50 10.75 -19.05
N MET A 130 -20.30 9.45 -19.20
CA MET A 130 -18.98 8.82 -19.23
C MET A 130 -18.75 8.01 -20.51
N ASP A 131 -17.53 8.11 -21.02
CA ASP A 131 -17.05 7.20 -22.05
C ASP A 131 -16.89 5.77 -21.49
N GLU A 132 -16.94 4.78 -22.38
CA GLU A 132 -16.70 3.39 -22.00
C GLU A 132 -15.26 3.23 -21.49
N PHE A 133 -15.11 2.68 -20.28
CA PHE A 133 -13.79 2.40 -19.73
C PHE A 133 -13.10 1.28 -20.52
N PRO A 134 -11.76 1.34 -20.70
CA PRO A 134 -10.99 0.20 -21.16
C PRO A 134 -11.23 -1.04 -20.28
N PRO A 135 -10.99 -2.26 -20.78
CA PRO A 135 -11.04 -3.46 -19.96
C PRO A 135 -10.16 -3.31 -18.71
N ALA A 136 -10.74 -3.62 -17.55
CA ALA A 136 -10.05 -3.49 -16.26
C ALA A 136 -8.75 -4.31 -16.27
N SER A 137 -7.65 -3.67 -15.83
CA SER A 137 -6.32 -4.26 -15.77
C SER A 137 -5.52 -3.63 -14.62
N ASP A 138 -4.48 -4.30 -14.16
CA ASP A 138 -3.57 -3.81 -13.12
C ASP A 138 -2.38 -3.01 -13.68
N ARG A 139 -2.48 -2.51 -14.92
CA ARG A 139 -1.39 -1.83 -15.63
C ARG A 139 -0.80 -0.64 -14.85
N ASP A 140 -1.63 0.11 -14.11
CA ASP A 140 -1.20 1.28 -13.35
C ASP A 140 -0.40 0.90 -12.09
N TYR A 141 -0.48 -0.36 -11.69
CA TYR A 141 0.14 -0.93 -10.50
C TYR A 141 1.33 -1.85 -10.84
N LEU A 142 1.74 -1.91 -12.10
CA LEU A 142 2.94 -2.64 -12.50
C LEU A 142 4.17 -1.99 -11.89
N ILE A 143 5.13 -2.85 -11.51
CA ILE A 143 6.43 -2.40 -11.05
C ILE A 143 7.08 -1.60 -12.16
N LYS A 144 7.61 -0.42 -11.82
CA LYS A 144 8.31 0.45 -12.77
C LYS A 144 9.80 0.24 -12.67
N LYS A 145 10.48 0.25 -13.82
CA LYS A 145 11.94 0.20 -13.87
C LYS A 145 12.53 1.43 -13.17
N PRO A 146 13.45 1.27 -12.21
CA PRO A 146 14.08 2.41 -11.56
C PRO A 146 14.99 3.16 -12.52
N THR A 147 14.98 4.48 -12.42
CA THR A 147 16.10 5.32 -12.84
C THR A 147 17.28 5.14 -11.90
N GLU A 148 18.49 5.48 -12.36
CA GLU A 148 19.68 5.46 -11.51
C GLU A 148 19.52 6.35 -10.27
N LYS A 149 18.86 7.50 -10.41
CA LYS A 149 18.63 8.42 -9.30
C LYS A 149 17.71 7.82 -8.23
N GLU A 150 16.59 7.21 -8.64
CA GLU A 150 15.67 6.54 -7.69
C GLU A 150 16.37 5.38 -6.99
N PHE A 151 17.18 4.61 -7.71
CA PHE A 151 17.99 3.54 -7.12
C PHE A 151 18.95 4.06 -6.04
N LEU A 152 19.71 5.12 -6.35
CA LEU A 152 20.64 5.74 -5.40
C LEU A 152 19.93 6.35 -4.19
N ASP A 153 18.77 6.97 -4.39
CA ASP A 153 17.95 7.53 -3.30
C ASP A 153 17.44 6.43 -2.36
N CYS A 154 16.98 5.32 -2.93
CA CYS A 154 16.56 4.15 -2.16
C CYS A 154 17.71 3.57 -1.33
N CYS A 155 18.90 3.40 -1.93
CA CYS A 155 20.09 2.96 -1.19
C CYS A 155 20.47 3.94 -0.08
N ASN A 156 20.45 5.24 -0.36
CA ASN A 156 20.82 6.27 0.61
C ASN A 156 19.85 6.29 1.79
N GLU A 157 18.55 6.33 1.54
CA GLU A 157 17.51 6.34 2.57
C GLU A 157 17.58 5.07 3.44
N PHE A 158 17.77 3.89 2.83
CA PHE A 158 17.93 2.62 3.55
C PHE A 158 19.12 2.66 4.53
N TRP A 159 20.32 3.01 4.04
CA TRP A 159 21.53 3.03 4.86
C TRP A 159 21.54 4.19 5.87
N TRP A 160 20.97 5.34 5.52
CA TRP A 160 20.82 6.47 6.44
C TRP A 160 19.93 6.10 7.64
N CYS A 161 18.70 5.64 7.36
CA CYS A 161 17.73 5.27 8.39
C CYS A 161 18.17 4.04 9.21
N SER A 162 18.99 3.17 8.62
CA SER A 162 19.64 2.05 9.33
C SER A 162 20.48 2.53 10.54
N THR A 163 21.14 3.69 10.46
CA THR A 163 21.90 4.23 11.60
C THR A 163 21.01 4.55 12.81
N ASN A 164 19.76 4.94 12.58
CA ASN A 164 18.79 5.25 13.63
C ASN A 164 18.25 3.98 14.29
N VAL A 165 18.10 2.90 13.53
CA VAL A 165 17.80 1.56 14.09
C VAL A 165 18.88 1.17 15.09
N GLY A 166 20.16 1.29 14.71
CA GLY A 166 21.28 0.94 15.59
C GLY A 166 21.26 1.74 16.91
N LYS A 167 21.01 3.05 16.84
CA LYS A 167 20.86 3.91 18.03
C LYS A 167 19.70 3.46 18.91
N GLY A 168 18.52 3.21 18.32
CA GLY A 168 17.33 2.79 19.05
C GLY A 168 17.52 1.46 19.77
N LEU A 169 18.15 0.48 19.11
CA LEU A 169 18.44 -0.82 19.70
C LEU A 169 19.49 -0.73 20.81
N TRP A 170 20.53 0.10 20.65
CA TRP A 170 21.51 0.30 21.71
C TRP A 170 20.90 0.97 22.95
N ARG A 171 19.97 1.92 22.76
CA ARG A 171 19.23 2.59 23.84
C ARG A 171 18.10 1.77 24.45
N GLU A 172 17.78 0.61 23.86
CA GLU A 172 16.63 -0.21 24.27
C GLU A 172 15.30 0.58 24.16
N GLU A 173 15.16 1.32 23.06
CA GLU A 173 13.94 2.04 22.69
C GLU A 173 13.10 1.18 21.73
N LEU A 174 12.50 0.09 22.23
CA LEU A 174 11.81 -0.94 21.43
C LEU A 174 10.87 -0.35 20.35
N SER A 175 9.94 0.52 20.76
CA SER A 175 8.94 1.10 19.84
C SER A 175 9.59 1.97 18.77
N TYR A 176 10.64 2.72 19.11
CA TYR A 176 11.38 3.55 18.14
C TYR A 176 12.16 2.69 17.16
N ALA A 177 12.90 1.68 17.65
CA ALA A 177 13.66 0.78 16.80
C ALA A 177 12.76 0.01 15.83
N LYS A 178 11.64 -0.56 16.33
CA LYS A 178 10.62 -1.20 15.49
C LYS A 178 10.01 -0.24 14.49
N GLY A 179 9.67 0.99 14.90
CA GLY A 179 9.15 2.01 13.99
C GLY A 179 10.13 2.38 12.86
N MET A 180 11.42 2.49 13.16
CA MET A 180 12.46 2.75 12.15
C MET A 180 12.66 1.56 11.21
N ILE A 181 12.61 0.32 11.73
CA ILE A 181 12.73 -0.90 10.92
C ILE A 181 11.51 -1.07 10.02
N ASP A 182 10.30 -1.02 10.57
CA ASP A 182 9.05 -1.35 9.88
C ASP A 182 8.49 -0.19 9.05
N GLY A 183 9.00 1.03 9.24
CA GLY A 183 8.74 2.20 8.40
C GLY A 183 9.85 2.38 7.35
N PRO A 184 10.72 3.41 7.48
CA PRO A 184 11.60 3.84 6.38
C PRO A 184 12.55 2.75 5.87
N VAL A 185 13.10 1.89 6.75
CA VAL A 185 13.98 0.80 6.32
C VAL A 185 13.21 -0.26 5.53
N ARG A 186 12.04 -0.69 6.03
CA ARG A 186 11.19 -1.68 5.36
C ARG A 186 10.66 -1.15 4.04
N ASP A 187 10.28 0.12 3.99
CA ASP A 187 9.77 0.76 2.77
C ASP A 187 10.80 0.68 1.65
N MET A 188 12.05 1.06 1.91
CA MET A 188 13.13 0.96 0.91
C MET A 188 13.49 -0.48 0.57
N PHE A 189 13.43 -1.38 1.56
CA PHE A 189 13.68 -2.81 1.31
C PHE A 189 12.62 -3.45 0.41
N ILE A 190 11.34 -3.09 0.58
CA ILE A 190 10.25 -3.54 -0.29
C ILE A 190 10.47 -2.99 -1.70
N VAL A 191 10.77 -1.70 -1.87
CA VAL A 191 11.05 -1.10 -3.18
C VAL A 191 12.19 -1.82 -3.90
N MET A 192 13.28 -2.14 -3.18
CA MET A 192 14.42 -2.85 -3.75
C MET A 192 14.05 -4.26 -4.24
N LEU A 193 13.22 -4.99 -3.48
CA LEU A 193 12.70 -6.31 -3.88
C LEU A 193 11.68 -6.23 -5.01
N GLU A 194 10.86 -5.17 -5.07
CA GLU A 194 9.98 -4.92 -6.21
C GLU A 194 10.80 -4.73 -7.48
N TRP A 195 11.87 -3.93 -7.46
CA TRP A 195 12.74 -3.78 -8.63
C TRP A 195 13.45 -5.07 -9.04
N HIS A 196 13.83 -5.93 -8.08
CA HIS A 196 14.32 -7.28 -8.37
C HIS A 196 13.30 -8.10 -9.13
N ILE A 197 12.06 -8.16 -8.62
CA ILE A 197 10.96 -8.87 -9.28
C ILE A 197 10.73 -8.29 -10.67
N GLY A 198 10.62 -6.97 -10.79
CA GLY A 198 10.43 -6.28 -12.06
C GLY A 198 11.53 -6.62 -13.07
N MET A 199 12.79 -6.65 -12.64
CA MET A 199 13.92 -7.08 -13.48
C MET A 199 13.80 -8.53 -13.96
N LYS A 200 13.32 -9.45 -13.11
CA LYS A 200 13.15 -10.87 -13.44
C LYS A 200 11.92 -11.15 -14.32
N THR A 201 10.94 -10.27 -14.29
CA THR A 201 9.65 -10.44 -15.00
C THR A 201 9.42 -9.39 -16.07
N ASP A 202 10.47 -8.73 -16.56
CA ASP A 202 10.38 -7.67 -17.57
C ASP A 202 9.36 -6.56 -17.25
N PHE A 203 9.19 -6.25 -15.95
CA PHE A 203 8.27 -5.25 -15.42
C PHE A 203 6.80 -5.47 -15.78
N THR A 204 6.39 -6.72 -16.03
CA THR A 204 5.01 -7.06 -16.42
C THR A 204 4.13 -7.51 -15.24
N VAL A 205 4.59 -7.37 -13.99
CA VAL A 205 3.85 -7.86 -12.81
C VAL A 205 3.70 -6.79 -11.75
N ASN A 206 2.73 -7.00 -10.86
CA ASN A 206 2.47 -6.24 -9.65
C ASN A 206 2.78 -7.12 -8.43
N ALA A 207 3.74 -6.71 -7.59
CA ALA A 207 4.11 -7.45 -6.38
C ALA A 207 3.12 -7.28 -5.21
N GLY A 208 2.10 -6.44 -5.41
CA GLY A 208 1.06 -6.11 -4.45
C GLY A 208 1.57 -5.21 -3.32
N LYS A 209 0.66 -4.39 -2.78
CA LYS A 209 0.98 -3.49 -1.66
C LYS A 209 1.70 -4.22 -0.52
N PHE A 210 2.78 -3.62 -0.03
CA PHE A 210 3.68 -4.17 0.99
C PHE A 210 4.34 -5.51 0.63
N GLY A 211 4.49 -5.81 -0.66
CA GLY A 211 5.11 -7.05 -1.13
C GLY A 211 4.28 -8.32 -0.85
N LYS A 212 2.95 -8.18 -0.72
CA LYS A 212 2.05 -9.31 -0.38
C LYS A 212 2.08 -10.47 -1.39
N HIS A 213 2.68 -10.30 -2.57
CA HIS A 213 2.85 -11.34 -3.58
C HIS A 213 4.32 -11.76 -3.79
N PHE A 214 5.27 -11.31 -2.97
CA PHE A 214 6.69 -11.65 -3.13
C PHE A 214 6.98 -13.15 -3.21
N GLU A 215 6.31 -13.97 -2.39
CA GLU A 215 6.50 -15.44 -2.39
C GLU A 215 6.25 -16.08 -3.77
N GLN A 216 5.45 -15.44 -4.63
CA GLN A 216 5.14 -15.95 -5.97
C GLN A 216 6.26 -15.67 -6.98
N TYR A 217 7.11 -14.66 -6.71
CA TYR A 217 8.03 -14.11 -7.70
C TYR A 217 9.50 -14.28 -7.32
N ILE A 218 9.87 -14.16 -6.04
CA ILE A 218 11.26 -14.26 -5.63
C ILE A 218 11.69 -15.72 -5.44
N GLU A 219 12.99 -15.95 -5.57
CA GLU A 219 13.59 -17.27 -5.42
C GLU A 219 13.32 -17.85 -4.02
N LYS A 220 13.16 -19.18 -3.92
CA LYS A 220 12.80 -19.85 -2.66
C LYS A 220 13.75 -19.53 -1.51
N ASP A 221 15.05 -19.49 -1.78
CA ASP A 221 16.06 -19.18 -0.77
C ASP A 221 15.97 -17.72 -0.32
N MET A 222 15.70 -16.81 -1.27
CA MET A 222 15.44 -15.40 -0.98
C MET A 222 14.19 -15.22 -0.11
N TRP A 223 13.11 -15.97 -0.38
CA TRP A 223 11.92 -15.96 0.47
C TRP A 223 12.18 -16.46 1.89
N VAL A 224 13.04 -17.48 2.05
CA VAL A 224 13.48 -17.92 3.38
C VAL A 224 14.22 -16.79 4.11
N GLN A 225 15.11 -16.06 3.43
CA GLN A 225 15.80 -14.89 4.02
C GLN A 225 14.83 -13.75 4.32
N PHE A 226 13.92 -13.43 3.41
CA PHE A 226 12.90 -12.40 3.63
C PHE A 226 12.10 -12.66 4.90
N LYS A 227 11.66 -13.90 5.15
CA LYS A 227 10.96 -14.24 6.41
C LYS A 227 11.82 -14.02 7.66
N ARG A 228 13.14 -14.22 7.56
CA ARG A 228 14.07 -13.97 8.67
C ARG A 228 14.29 -12.48 8.96
N THR A 229 13.86 -11.59 8.09
CA THR A 229 13.87 -10.14 8.34
C THR A 229 12.79 -9.69 9.33
N PHE A 230 11.88 -10.57 9.74
CA PHE A 230 10.89 -10.32 10.77
C PHE A 230 11.36 -10.90 12.11
N SER A 231 11.13 -10.15 13.20
CA SER A 231 11.48 -10.55 14.56
C SER A 231 10.35 -10.26 15.56
N ASN A 232 10.41 -10.95 16.69
CA ASN A 232 9.62 -10.63 17.87
C ASN A 232 10.17 -9.37 18.59
N ALA A 233 9.81 -9.17 19.85
CA ALA A 233 10.21 -7.99 20.63
C ALA A 233 11.54 -8.15 21.39
N GLU A 234 12.31 -9.22 21.15
CA GLU A 234 13.59 -9.45 21.82
C GLU A 234 14.73 -8.75 21.07
N TYR A 235 15.53 -7.94 21.77
CA TYR A 235 16.54 -7.07 21.15
C TYR A 235 17.58 -7.84 20.32
N GLU A 236 18.11 -8.95 20.81
CA GLU A 236 19.03 -9.80 20.06
C GLU A 236 18.41 -10.31 18.74
N ASN A 237 17.15 -10.76 18.78
CA ASN A 237 16.44 -11.22 17.59
C ASN A 237 16.19 -10.08 16.61
N ILE A 238 15.92 -8.86 17.11
CA ILE A 238 15.76 -7.67 16.26
C ILE A 238 17.09 -7.30 15.59
N TRP A 239 18.21 -7.34 16.31
CA TRP A 239 19.53 -7.15 15.71
C TRP A 239 19.81 -8.17 14.62
N GLU A 240 19.53 -9.45 14.87
CA GLU A 240 19.74 -10.52 13.89
C GLU A 240 18.88 -10.33 12.64
N SER A 241 17.57 -10.09 12.79
CA SER A 241 16.68 -9.87 11.65
C SER A 241 17.04 -8.62 10.87
N PHE A 242 17.49 -7.57 11.55
CA PHE A 242 17.94 -6.34 10.92
C PHE A 242 19.22 -6.52 10.10
N PHE A 243 20.20 -7.28 10.60
CA PHE A 243 21.39 -7.61 9.80
C PHE A 243 21.06 -8.50 8.59
N VAL A 244 20.13 -9.46 8.72
CA VAL A 244 19.62 -10.22 7.56
C VAL A 244 18.97 -9.30 6.53
N THR A 245 18.24 -8.27 6.99
CA THR A 245 17.66 -7.25 6.10
C THR A 245 18.74 -6.48 5.34
N CYS A 246 19.80 -6.04 6.04
CA CYS A 246 20.94 -5.35 5.44
C CYS A 246 21.66 -6.22 4.39
N ASP A 247 21.89 -7.49 4.72
CA ASP A 247 22.59 -8.42 3.82
C ASP A 247 21.78 -8.70 2.55
N LEU A 248 20.48 -8.94 2.69
CA LEU A 248 19.61 -9.18 1.54
C LEU A 248 19.39 -7.92 0.70
N PHE A 249 19.27 -6.74 1.33
CA PHE A 249 19.20 -5.47 0.60
C PHE A 249 20.46 -5.26 -0.26
N ARG A 250 21.64 -5.46 0.33
CA ARG A 250 22.93 -5.34 -0.38
C ARG A 250 23.03 -6.29 -1.56
N GLU A 251 22.67 -7.56 -1.37
CA GLU A 251 22.71 -8.59 -2.42
C GLU A 251 21.87 -8.16 -3.62
N VAL A 252 20.61 -7.81 -3.37
CA VAL A 252 19.64 -7.42 -4.40
C VAL A 252 20.04 -6.10 -5.08
N ALA A 253 20.48 -5.11 -4.31
CA ALA A 253 20.90 -3.83 -4.84
C ALA A 253 22.12 -3.96 -5.77
N ASN A 254 23.09 -4.82 -5.42
CA ASN A 254 24.23 -5.12 -6.29
C ASN A 254 23.80 -5.84 -7.58
N GLU A 255 22.85 -6.77 -7.50
CA GLU A 255 22.34 -7.44 -8.71
C GLU A 255 21.69 -6.44 -9.68
N ILE A 256 20.86 -5.54 -9.17
CA ILE A 256 20.20 -4.49 -9.95
C ILE A 256 21.25 -3.53 -10.54
N ALA A 257 22.20 -3.08 -9.72
CA ALA A 257 23.28 -2.18 -10.14
C ALA A 257 24.09 -2.79 -11.30
N ASN A 258 24.50 -4.05 -11.16
CA ASN A 258 25.24 -4.78 -12.20
C ASN A 258 24.41 -4.96 -13.47
N THR A 259 23.11 -5.23 -13.35
CA THR A 259 22.23 -5.48 -14.51
C THR A 259 21.97 -4.21 -15.31
N TYR A 260 21.77 -3.06 -14.65
CA TYR A 260 21.47 -1.79 -15.33
C TYR A 260 22.69 -0.88 -15.51
N GLY A 261 23.86 -1.28 -15.02
CA GLY A 261 25.09 -0.48 -15.10
C GLY A 261 25.07 0.73 -14.16
N TYR A 262 24.28 0.68 -13.08
CA TYR A 262 24.29 1.71 -12.04
C TYR A 262 25.45 1.46 -11.08
N GLN A 263 25.89 2.50 -10.37
CA GLN A 263 26.92 2.36 -9.34
C GLN A 263 26.30 2.13 -7.96
N TYR A 264 26.47 0.92 -7.40
CA TYR A 264 26.08 0.66 -6.00
C TYR A 264 26.97 1.46 -5.03
N PRO A 265 26.42 2.18 -4.03
CA PRO A 265 27.19 2.95 -3.06
C PRO A 265 27.85 2.06 -1.99
N GLN A 266 28.82 1.23 -2.40
CA GLN A 266 29.50 0.26 -1.53
C GLN A 266 30.17 0.92 -0.30
N ASP A 267 30.72 2.12 -0.47
CA ASP A 267 31.41 2.84 0.61
C ASP A 267 30.45 3.26 1.74
N ASP A 268 29.22 3.68 1.41
CA ASP A 268 28.20 4.03 2.41
C ASP A 268 27.74 2.78 3.17
N ASP A 269 27.47 1.70 2.45
CA ASP A 269 27.13 0.39 3.01
C ASP A 269 28.21 -0.11 3.99
N ASP A 270 29.48 -0.14 3.56
CA ASP A 270 30.58 -0.61 4.39
C ASP A 270 30.71 0.22 5.67
N LYS A 271 30.65 1.55 5.56
CA LYS A 271 30.72 2.47 6.71
C LYS A 271 29.56 2.27 7.68
N VAL A 272 28.33 2.20 7.16
CA VAL A 272 27.14 2.01 8.00
C VAL A 272 27.14 0.63 8.64
N THR A 273 27.46 -0.43 7.89
CA THR A 273 27.56 -1.80 8.41
C THR A 273 28.59 -1.90 9.54
N ASN A 274 29.76 -1.27 9.37
CA ASN A 274 30.79 -1.22 10.41
C ASN A 274 30.32 -0.42 11.63
N TYR A 275 29.65 0.72 11.43
CA TYR A 275 29.03 1.48 12.49
C TYR A 275 28.00 0.65 13.27
N LEU A 276 27.12 -0.09 12.60
CA LEU A 276 26.11 -0.93 13.24
C LEU A 276 26.72 -2.05 14.08
N LYS A 277 27.74 -2.74 13.55
CA LYS A 277 28.48 -3.77 14.29
C LYS A 277 29.16 -3.20 15.54
N HIS A 278 29.76 -2.01 15.40
CA HIS A 278 30.38 -1.29 16.50
C HIS A 278 29.36 -0.91 17.58
N VAL A 279 28.24 -0.30 17.18
CA VAL A 279 27.15 0.09 18.10
C VAL A 279 26.57 -1.13 18.82
N LYS A 280 26.38 -2.26 18.15
CA LYS A 280 25.90 -3.49 18.80
C LYS A 280 26.87 -4.00 19.88
N ALA A 281 28.17 -3.84 19.68
CA ALA A 281 29.20 -4.25 20.64
C ALA A 281 29.51 -3.21 21.72
N LEU A 282 28.99 -1.99 21.58
CA LEU A 282 29.29 -0.87 22.47
C LEU A 282 28.69 -1.11 23.87
N PRO A 283 29.48 -1.01 24.96
CA PRO A 283 28.98 -1.13 26.32
C PRO A 283 27.85 -0.14 26.62
N LYS A 284 26.84 -0.56 27.38
CA LYS A 284 25.64 0.26 27.68
C LYS A 284 25.93 1.52 28.51
N ASP A 285 27.06 1.57 29.19
CA ASP A 285 27.54 2.70 29.99
C ASP A 285 28.46 3.64 29.21
N SER A 286 28.65 3.41 27.89
CA SER A 286 29.49 4.26 27.05
C SER A 286 28.92 5.68 26.94
N THR A 287 29.79 6.67 27.15
CA THR A 287 29.46 8.11 27.04
C THR A 287 29.90 8.74 25.72
N SER A 288 30.65 7.99 24.92
CA SER A 288 31.10 8.34 23.56
C SER A 288 30.92 7.13 22.65
N ILE A 289 30.73 7.38 21.35
CA ILE A 289 30.62 6.31 20.36
C ILE A 289 32.01 5.79 19.99
N TYR A 290 33.02 6.66 19.89
CA TYR A 290 34.38 6.33 19.48
C TYR A 290 35.40 6.76 20.55
#